data_AF-A0A957JR29-F1
#
_entry.id   AF-A0A957JR29-F1
#
_cell.length_a   1.000
_cell.length_b   1.000
_cell.length_c   1.000
_cell.angle_alpha   90.00
_cell.angle_beta   90.00
_cell.angle_gamma   90.00
#
_symmetry.space_group_name_H-M   'P 1'
#
loop_
_entity.id
_entity.type
_entity.pdbx_description
1 polymer ?
#
loop_
_entity_poly.entity_id
_entity_poly.type
_entity_poly.pdbx_seq_one_letter_code
_entity_poly.pdbx_strand_id
1 'polypeptide(L)'
;SLELGKQADLITLDLEEIGWAPLGGQDVYTALVYGVSGMHVRDTMVAGRWVFRNGRYQTINYPQARADLEAAYATLSQQRK
;
A
#
# COMPACT_ATOMS: atom_id res chain seq x y z
N SER A 1 -15.69 5.46 -1.90
CA SER A 1 -15.65 6.64 -2.78
C SER A 1 -15.41 7.87 -1.94
N LEU A 2 -14.94 8.96 -2.55
CA LEU A 2 -14.66 10.22 -1.87
C LEU A 2 -15.89 11.11 -1.94
N GLU A 3 -16.73 11.01 -0.91
CA GLU A 3 -17.99 11.76 -0.80
C GLU A 3 -18.15 12.28 0.63
N LEU A 4 -18.82 13.42 0.77
CA LEU A 4 -19.12 14.00 2.08
C LEU A 4 -19.93 13.00 2.94
N GLY A 5 -19.57 12.89 4.22
CA GLY A 5 -20.21 11.99 5.17
C GLY A 5 -19.73 10.54 5.14
N LYS A 6 -18.83 10.16 4.21
CA LYS A 6 -18.19 8.83 4.22
C LYS A 6 -16.93 8.82 5.10
N GLN A 7 -16.52 7.61 5.47
CA GLN A 7 -15.24 7.40 6.16
C GLN A 7 -14.08 7.92 5.31
N ALA A 8 -13.10 8.52 5.97
CA ALA A 8 -11.89 9.00 5.33
C ALA A 8 -10.92 7.82 5.10
N ASP A 9 -11.26 6.98 4.12
CA ASP A 9 -10.44 5.88 3.64
C ASP A 9 -9.76 6.31 2.33
N LEU A 10 -8.45 6.52 2.37
CA LEU A 10 -7.70 7.20 1.31
C LEU A 10 -6.38 6.49 1.03
N ILE A 11 -5.93 6.53 -0.22
CA ILE A 11 -4.53 6.31 -0.59
C ILE A 11 -4.04 7.47 -1.44
N THR A 12 -2.74 7.77 -1.37
CA THR A 12 -2.05 8.67 -2.31
C THR A 12 -0.99 7.88 -3.05
N LEU A 13 -0.70 8.28 -4.29
CA LEU A 13 0.32 7.65 -5.13
C LEU A 13 1.43 8.67 -5.40
N ASP A 14 2.66 8.20 -5.40
CA ASP A 14 3.81 8.98 -5.87
C ASP A 14 3.83 8.96 -7.41
N LEU A 15 3.67 10.14 -8.02
CA LEU A 15 3.60 10.30 -9.47
C LEU A 15 4.98 10.49 -10.12
N GLU A 16 6.04 10.60 -9.32
CA GLU A 16 7.43 10.75 -9.80
C GLU A 16 8.12 9.39 -10.04
N GLU A 17 7.49 8.29 -9.60
CA GLU A 17 7.98 6.93 -9.75
C GLU A 17 7.82 6.36 -11.18
N ILE A 18 8.58 5.29 -11.47
CA ILE A 18 8.58 4.62 -12.77
C ILE A 18 7.21 4.00 -13.06
N GLY A 19 6.59 4.39 -14.18
CA GLY A 19 5.31 3.84 -14.66
C GLY A 19 4.31 4.91 -15.10
N TRP A 20 4.50 6.15 -14.65
CA TRP A 20 3.60 7.27 -14.98
C TRP A 20 3.95 8.00 -16.29
N ALA A 21 5.21 7.93 -16.74
CA ALA A 21 5.66 8.64 -17.92
C ALA A 21 5.33 7.88 -19.23
N PRO A 22 4.93 8.57 -20.31
CA PRO A 22 4.67 10.02 -20.37
C PRO A 22 3.34 10.39 -19.69
N LEU A 23 3.37 11.47 -18.90
CA LEU A 23 2.16 12.00 -18.27
C LEU A 23 1.18 12.47 -19.34
N GLY A 24 -0.06 11.97 -19.28
CA GLY A 24 -1.10 12.26 -20.27
C GLY A 24 -1.02 11.44 -21.57
N GLY A 25 -0.09 10.49 -21.69
CA GLY A 25 -0.06 9.55 -22.82
C GLY A 25 -1.23 8.55 -22.83
N GLN A 26 -1.91 8.39 -21.70
CA GLN A 26 -3.11 7.59 -21.49
C GLN A 26 -3.96 8.24 -20.40
N ASP A 27 -5.24 7.86 -20.29
CA ASP A 27 -6.07 8.35 -19.20
C ASP A 27 -5.60 7.80 -17.84
N VAL A 28 -5.93 8.52 -16.77
CA VAL A 28 -5.44 8.22 -15.41
C VAL A 28 -5.91 6.86 -14.90
N TYR A 29 -7.07 6.36 -15.33
CA TYR A 29 -7.58 5.07 -14.88
C TYR A 29 -6.81 3.93 -15.54
N THR A 30 -6.55 4.04 -16.85
CA THR A 30 -5.71 3.07 -17.56
C THR A 30 -4.29 3.05 -16.98
N ALA A 31 -3.69 4.22 -16.74
CA ALA A 31 -2.38 4.31 -16.08
C ALA A 31 -2.39 3.67 -14.69
N LEU A 32 -3.43 3.90 -13.89
CA LEU A 32 -3.57 3.34 -12.55
C LEU A 32 -3.69 1.81 -12.55
N VAL A 33 -4.44 1.25 -13.50
CA VAL A 33 -4.70 -0.20 -13.57
C VAL A 33 -3.53 -0.98 -14.16
N TYR A 34 -2.85 -0.42 -15.16
CA TYR A 34 -1.87 -1.16 -15.97
C TYR A 34 -0.43 -0.65 -15.84
N GLY A 35 -0.22 0.59 -15.41
CA GLY A 35 1.10 1.23 -15.37
C GLY A 35 1.80 1.16 -14.02
N VAL A 36 1.05 0.92 -12.94
CA VAL A 36 1.57 1.04 -11.57
C VAL A 36 1.15 -0.12 -10.66
N SER A 37 1.75 -0.18 -9.47
CA SER A 37 1.50 -1.21 -8.46
C SER A 37 1.39 -0.60 -7.06
N GLY A 38 1.09 -1.44 -6.06
CA GLY A 38 1.05 -1.01 -4.65
C GLY A 38 2.33 -0.36 -4.13
N MET A 39 3.47 -0.53 -4.81
CA MET A 39 4.73 0.16 -4.45
C MET A 39 4.67 1.68 -4.64
N HIS A 40 3.73 2.18 -5.45
CA HIS A 40 3.56 3.61 -5.67
C HIS A 40 2.77 4.29 -4.55
N VAL A 41 2.17 3.52 -3.64
CA VAL A 41 1.41 4.09 -2.51
C VAL A 41 2.34 4.85 -1.59
N ARG A 42 2.09 6.15 -1.42
CA ARG A 42 2.87 7.04 -0.56
C ARG A 42 2.26 7.16 0.83
N ASP A 43 0.93 7.23 0.90
CA ASP A 43 0.15 7.33 2.13
C ASP A 43 -1.10 6.44 2.09
N THR A 44 -1.55 6.00 3.26
CA THR A 44 -2.80 5.26 3.45
C THR A 44 -3.47 5.71 4.75
N MET A 45 -4.75 6.04 4.65
CA MET A 45 -5.63 6.42 5.76
C MET A 45 -6.80 5.45 5.85
N VAL A 46 -7.17 5.08 7.07
CA VAL A 46 -8.38 4.30 7.37
C VAL A 46 -9.17 5.03 8.45
N ALA A 47 -10.44 5.34 8.17
CA ALA A 47 -11.36 6.04 9.06
C ALA A 47 -10.73 7.31 9.70
N GLY A 48 -10.02 8.12 8.90
CA GLY A 48 -9.38 9.34 9.40
C GLY A 48 -8.01 9.15 10.05
N ARG A 49 -7.55 7.90 10.24
CA ARG A 49 -6.26 7.59 10.87
C ARG A 49 -5.22 7.19 9.82
N TRP A 50 -4.08 7.86 9.82
CA TRP A 50 -2.93 7.44 9.02
C TRP A 50 -2.37 6.10 9.53
N VAL A 51 -2.30 5.11 8.64
CA VAL A 51 -1.66 3.79 8.89
C VAL A 51 -0.35 3.64 8.13
N PHE A 52 -0.21 4.37 7.03
CA PHE A 52 1.02 4.53 6.27
C PHE A 52 1.13 6.00 5.85
N ARG A 53 2.28 6.64 6.07
CA ARG A 53 2.48 8.07 5.76
C ARG A 53 3.92 8.31 5.39
N ASN A 54 4.15 9.08 4.33
CA ASN A 54 5.48 9.42 3.82
C ASN A 54 6.36 8.18 3.58
N GLY A 55 5.80 7.11 3.02
CA GLY A 55 6.54 5.87 2.75
C GLY A 55 6.86 5.03 3.99
N ARG A 56 6.20 5.29 5.14
CA ARG A 56 6.48 4.61 6.41
C ARG A 56 5.20 4.14 7.11
N TYR A 57 5.25 2.92 7.65
CA TYR A 57 4.19 2.40 8.51
C TYR A 57 4.08 3.20 9.81
N GLN A 58 2.85 3.53 10.20
CA GLN A 58 2.56 4.31 11.41
C GLN A 58 2.09 3.43 12.57
N THR A 59 1.58 2.24 12.27
CA THR A 59 0.95 1.34 13.25
C THR A 59 1.55 -0.05 13.27
N ILE A 60 2.55 -0.32 12.42
CA ILE A 60 3.18 -1.62 12.26
C ILE A 60 4.70 -1.44 12.36
N ASN A 61 5.36 -2.23 13.21
CA ASN A 61 6.80 -2.43 13.13
C ASN A 61 7.08 -3.51 12.08
N TYR A 62 7.34 -3.09 10.84
CA TYR A 62 7.47 -4.02 9.72
C TYR A 62 8.61 -5.05 9.89
N PRO A 63 9.83 -4.69 10.35
CA PRO A 63 10.86 -5.67 10.67
C PRO A 63 10.39 -6.76 11.64
N GLN A 64 9.68 -6.38 12.71
CA GLN A 64 9.16 -7.35 13.69
C GLN A 64 8.06 -8.22 13.07
N ALA A 65 7.08 -7.62 12.40
CA ALA A 65 5.98 -8.36 11.78
C ALA A 65 6.48 -9.41 10.76
N ARG A 66 7.55 -9.07 10.02
CA ARG A 66 8.22 -10.01 9.11
C ARG A 66 8.88 -11.16 9.89
N ALA A 67 9.59 -10.88 10.98
CA ALA A 67 10.22 -11.92 11.78
C ALA A 67 9.18 -12.88 12.39
N ASP A 68 8.05 -12.33 12.87
CA ASP A 68 6.94 -13.13 13.42
C ASP A 68 6.33 -14.05 12.35
N LEU A 69 6.16 -13.55 11.13
CA LEU A 69 5.67 -14.35 10.00
C LEU A 69 6.61 -15.53 9.68
N GLU A 70 7.92 -15.29 9.61
CA GLU A 70 8.90 -16.35 9.34
C GLU A 70 8.87 -17.43 10.43
N ALA A 71 8.76 -17.04 11.71
CA ALA A 71 8.67 -17.98 12.83
C ALA A 71 7.38 -18.82 12.79
N ALA A 72 6.24 -18.18 12.47
CA ALA A 72 4.97 -18.87 12.31
C ALA A 72 5.02 -19.86 11.14
N TYR A 73 5.60 -19.47 10.01
CA TYR A 73 5.76 -20.33 8.84
C TYR A 73 6.64 -21.55 9.13
N ALA A 74 7.76 -21.37 9.84
CA ALA A 74 8.64 -22.47 10.25
C ALA A 74 7.88 -23.49 11.10
N THR A 75 7.04 -23.02 12.03
CA THR A 75 6.20 -23.87 12.89
C THR A 75 5.21 -24.69 12.06
N LEU A 76 4.47 -24.04 11.16
CA LEU A 76 3.50 -24.70 10.29
C LEU A 76 4.15 -25.72 9.36
N SER A 77 5.34 -25.40 8.84
CA SER A 77 6.09 -26.28 7.93
C SER A 77 6.59 -27.55 8.60
N GLN A 78 6.85 -27.52 9.91
CA GLN A 78 7.26 -28.69 10.69
C GLN A 78 6.08 -29.60 11.02
N GLN A 79 4.90 -29.04 11.30
CA GLN A 79 3.68 -29.80 11.62
C GLN A 79 3.08 -30.52 10.40
N ARG A 80 3.46 -30.11 9.19
CA ARG A 80 2.98 -30.70 7.92
C ARG A 80 3.84 -31.86 7.42
N LYS A 81 4.90 -32.23 8.15
CA LYS A 81 5.74 -33.41 7.91
C LYS A 81 5.35 -34.52 8.86
#